data_AF-A0A936VWR5-F1
#
_entry.id   AF-A0A936VWR5-F1
#
_cell.length_a   1.000
_cell.length_b   1.000
_cell.length_c   1.000
_cell.angle_alpha   90.00
_cell.angle_beta   90.00
_cell.angle_gamma   90.00
#
_symmetry.space_group_name_H-M   'P 1'
#
loop_
_entity.id
_entity.type
_entity.pdbx_description
1 polymer ?
#
loop_
_entity_poly.entity_id
_entity_poly.type
_entity_poly.pdbx_seq_one_letter_code
_entity_poly.pdbx_strand_id
1 'polypeptide(L)'
;MLVFYESNKELTRKPYFNSVAEGPLNVSRWTDYYYEDILAINFSADQNIAWQKVLHKKQFSQDDDGLFSSFFVLSTSDYLRIIFNDEIKNESTVSEYILLPTGEYLRKSILNTTSQNLYLRIKDAVQINANTLLVPSESNGKMNLVRISFEE
;
A
#
# COMPACT_ATOMS: atom_id res chain seq x y z
N MET A 1 -11.08 -3.85 -20.11
CA MET A 1 -9.73 -3.59 -19.53
C MET A 1 -9.91 -2.90 -18.19
N LEU A 2 -9.11 -3.20 -17.17
CA LEU A 2 -9.15 -2.51 -15.87
C LEU A 2 -7.78 -1.88 -15.60
N VAL A 3 -7.77 -0.61 -15.22
CA VAL A 3 -6.55 0.16 -14.91
C VAL A 3 -6.65 0.71 -13.50
N PHE A 4 -5.55 0.64 -12.76
CA PHE A 4 -5.38 1.29 -11.48
C PHE A 4 -4.37 2.42 -11.58
N TYR A 5 -4.69 3.54 -10.95
CA TYR A 5 -3.78 4.67 -10.73
C TYR A 5 -3.78 5.00 -9.25
N GLU A 6 -2.64 5.40 -8.71
CA GLU A 6 -2.50 5.78 -7.31
C GLU A 6 -1.88 7.17 -7.21
N SER A 7 -2.49 8.03 -6.41
CA SER A 7 -1.90 9.30 -6.06
C SER A 7 -0.73 9.08 -5.10
N ASN A 8 0.47 9.50 -5.48
CA ASN A 8 1.63 9.50 -4.60
C ASN A 8 2.37 10.84 -4.64
N LYS A 9 3.04 11.16 -3.52
CA LYS A 9 3.82 12.39 -3.37
C LYS A 9 5.01 12.14 -2.43
N GLU A 10 6.16 12.67 -2.82
CA GLU A 10 7.36 12.73 -2.01
C GLU A 10 7.66 14.19 -1.64
N LEU A 11 8.00 14.44 -0.37
CA LEU A 11 8.39 15.76 0.10
C LEU A 11 9.68 15.68 0.92
N THR A 12 10.77 16.19 0.35
CA THR A 12 12.02 16.37 1.08
C THR A 12 11.99 17.69 1.87
N ARG A 13 12.17 17.60 3.18
CA ARG A 13 12.23 18.74 4.09
C ARG A 13 13.67 19.10 4.40
N LYS A 14 13.99 20.39 4.29
CA LYS A 14 15.26 20.94 4.79
C LYS A 14 15.08 21.39 6.24
N PRO A 15 16.07 21.18 7.12
CA PRO A 15 16.01 21.69 8.47
C PRO A 15 16.00 23.23 8.42
N TYR A 16 15.15 23.85 9.23
CA TYR A 16 15.03 25.31 9.33
C TYR A 16 16.27 25.96 9.94
N PHE A 17 17.05 25.21 10.70
CA PHE A 17 18.31 25.69 11.23
C PHE A 17 19.39 25.53 10.15
N ASN A 18 19.99 26.66 9.76
CA ASN A 18 21.33 26.65 9.18
C ASN A 18 22.24 25.98 10.21
N SER A 19 22.47 24.68 10.09
CA SER A 19 23.62 24.07 10.74
C SER A 19 24.83 24.84 10.22
N VAL A 20 25.46 25.63 11.09
CA VAL A 20 26.73 26.34 10.86
C VAL A 20 27.88 25.33 10.77
N ALA A 21 27.63 24.15 10.19
CA ALA A 21 28.63 23.17 9.83
C ALA A 21 29.03 23.49 8.40
N GLU A 22 30.00 24.39 8.25
CA GLU A 22 30.77 24.52 7.01
C GLU A 22 31.47 23.17 6.74
N GLY A 23 30.82 22.29 5.98
CA GLY A 23 31.42 21.03 5.58
C GLY A 23 30.51 20.24 4.63
N PRO A 24 31.04 19.37 3.75
CA PRO A 24 30.28 18.68 2.72
C PRO A 24 29.37 17.55 3.25
N LEU A 25 29.27 17.40 4.58
CA LEU A 25 28.76 16.18 5.20
C LEU A 25 27.50 16.50 6.04
N ASN A 26 26.38 15.96 5.56
CA ASN A 26 25.12 15.71 6.27
C ASN A 26 24.26 16.94 6.66
N VAL A 27 23.62 17.53 5.65
CA VAL A 27 22.32 18.18 5.89
C VAL A 27 21.31 17.06 6.11
N SER A 28 20.86 16.83 7.35
CA SER A 28 19.77 15.89 7.65
C SER A 28 18.53 16.29 6.85
N ARG A 29 18.16 15.49 5.85
CA ARG A 29 16.94 15.68 5.05
C ARG A 29 15.97 14.60 5.48
N TRP A 30 14.77 14.99 5.88
CA TRP A 30 13.66 14.06 6.09
C TRP A 30 12.86 14.00 4.80
N THR A 31 12.54 12.80 4.34
CA THR A 31 11.67 12.59 3.20
C THR A 31 10.36 11.97 3.66
N ASP A 32 9.29 12.73 3.41
CA ASP A 32 7.92 12.32 3.70
C ASP A 32 7.32 11.68 2.44
N TYR A 33 6.79 10.46 2.56
CA TYR A 33 6.14 9.71 1.50
C TYR A 33 4.63 9.64 1.75
N TYR A 34 3.84 9.97 0.74
CA TYR A 34 2.38 9.92 0.77
C TYR A 34 1.88 9.03 -0.36
N TYR A 35 1.05 8.04 -0.02
CA TYR A 35 0.38 7.16 -0.96
C TYR A 35 -1.10 7.16 -0.63
N GLU A 36 -1.89 7.87 -1.44
CA GLU A 36 -3.29 8.16 -1.14
C GLU A 36 -4.22 7.38 -2.07
N ASP A 37 -5.33 7.99 -2.46
CA ASP A 37 -6.43 7.37 -3.21
C ASP A 37 -5.98 6.52 -4.41
N ILE A 38 -6.67 5.39 -4.60
CA ILE A 38 -6.54 4.54 -5.79
C ILE A 38 -7.73 4.80 -6.70
N LEU A 39 -7.47 5.22 -7.93
CA LEU A 39 -8.45 5.33 -9.00
C LEU A 39 -8.50 4.01 -9.78
N ALA A 40 -9.66 3.35 -9.78
CA ALA A 40 -9.93 2.15 -10.57
C ALA A 40 -10.85 2.50 -11.75
N ILE A 41 -10.40 2.22 -12.98
CA ILE A 41 -11.14 2.55 -14.21
C ILE A 41 -11.33 1.29 -15.05
N ASN A 42 -12.58 0.94 -15.30
CA ASN A 42 -12.94 -0.14 -16.20
C ASN A 42 -13.34 0.40 -17.57
N PHE A 43 -12.77 -0.19 -18.62
CA PHE A 43 -13.08 0.06 -20.01
C PHE A 43 -13.84 -1.12 -20.60
N SER A 44 -14.93 -0.83 -21.32
CA SER A 44 -15.69 -1.80 -22.10
C SER A 44 -14.90 -2.30 -23.31
N ALA A 45 -15.45 -3.29 -24.02
CA ALA A 45 -14.86 -3.80 -25.26
C ALA A 45 -14.70 -2.69 -26.33
N ASP A 46 -15.61 -1.70 -26.32
CA ASP A 46 -15.61 -0.57 -27.24
C ASP A 46 -14.69 0.59 -26.80
N GLN A 47 -13.82 0.36 -25.81
CA GLN A 47 -12.87 1.34 -25.26
C GLN A 47 -13.53 2.55 -24.55
N ASN A 48 -14.82 2.48 -24.27
CA ASN A 48 -15.51 3.47 -23.44
C ASN A 48 -15.32 3.15 -21.95
N ILE A 49 -15.34 4.18 -21.09
CA ILE A 49 -15.33 3.97 -19.64
C ILE A 49 -16.67 3.34 -19.24
N ALA A 50 -16.63 2.11 -18.76
CA ALA A 50 -17.79 1.40 -18.22
C ALA A 50 -18.14 1.91 -16.82
N TRP A 51 -17.12 2.07 -15.97
CA TRP A 51 -17.24 2.70 -14.66
C TRP A 51 -15.87 3.19 -14.17
N GLN A 52 -15.91 4.13 -13.23
CA GLN A 52 -14.74 4.61 -12.49
C GLN A 52 -15.06 4.68 -11.00
N LYS A 53 -14.09 4.34 -10.15
CA LYS A 53 -14.23 4.34 -8.69
C LYS A 53 -12.98 4.91 -8.04
N VAL A 54 -13.18 5.73 -7.01
CA VAL A 54 -12.11 6.21 -6.15
C VAL A 54 -12.14 5.39 -4.87
N LEU A 55 -11.07 4.67 -4.59
CA LEU A 55 -10.88 3.85 -3.40
C LEU A 55 -9.99 4.64 -2.44
N HIS A 56 -10.59 5.14 -1.38
CA HIS A 56 -9.93 6.03 -0.44
C HIS A 56 -8.97 5.29 0.49
N LYS A 57 -7.69 5.68 0.43
CA LYS A 57 -6.69 5.27 1.40
C LYS A 57 -5.74 6.43 1.68
N LYS A 58 -5.06 6.38 2.83
CA LYS A 58 -4.13 7.44 3.22
C LYS A 58 -2.95 6.85 3.97
N GLN A 59 -1.86 6.59 3.25
CA GLN A 59 -0.62 6.11 3.82
C GLN A 59 0.37 7.26 3.92
N PHE A 60 1.03 7.32 5.07
CA PHE A 60 2.12 8.25 5.34
C PHE A 60 3.26 7.47 5.98
N SER A 61 4.46 7.66 5.44
CA SER A 61 5.70 7.14 6.01
C SER A 61 6.82 8.18 5.85
N GLN A 62 7.88 8.04 6.64
CA GLN A 62 9.01 8.95 6.64
C GLN A 62 10.30 8.14 6.60
N ASP A 63 11.25 8.58 5.76
CA ASP A 63 12.59 8.01 5.64
C ASP A 63 12.63 6.49 5.40
N ASP A 64 11.61 5.96 4.72
CA ASP A 64 11.47 4.53 4.41
C ASP A 64 11.43 4.24 2.90
N ASP A 65 11.70 5.21 2.03
CA ASP A 65 11.60 5.07 0.57
C ASP A 65 10.23 4.55 0.08
N GLY A 66 9.17 4.80 0.85
CA GLY A 66 7.83 4.27 0.61
C GLY A 66 7.78 2.74 0.64
N LEU A 67 8.69 2.09 1.36
CA LEU A 67 8.85 0.62 1.38
C LEU A 67 7.58 -0.11 1.81
N PHE A 68 6.85 0.45 2.79
CA PHE A 68 5.64 -0.14 3.35
C PHE A 68 4.35 0.49 2.81
N SER A 69 4.48 1.39 1.84
CA SER A 69 3.37 2.10 1.19
C SER A 69 2.86 1.36 -0.05
N SER A 70 1.82 1.92 -0.67
CA SER A 70 1.09 1.36 -1.82
C SER A 70 0.24 0.14 -1.47
N PHE A 71 -0.21 -0.56 -2.51
CA PHE A 71 -1.19 -1.64 -2.45
C PHE A 71 -0.77 -2.82 -3.32
N PHE A 72 -1.47 -3.93 -3.13
CA PHE A 72 -1.36 -5.13 -3.95
C PHE A 72 -2.74 -5.56 -4.43
N VAL A 73 -2.82 -6.07 -5.67
CA VAL A 73 -4.06 -6.61 -6.23
C VAL A 73 -3.97 -8.13 -6.30
N LEU A 74 -4.76 -8.81 -5.49
CA LEU A 74 -4.98 -10.25 -5.60
C LEU A 74 -6.21 -10.49 -6.46
N SER A 75 -6.04 -11.26 -7.54
CA SER A 75 -7.12 -11.61 -8.47
C SER A 75 -7.80 -12.91 -8.08
N THR A 76 -9.12 -12.87 -7.85
CA THR A 76 -9.94 -14.09 -7.71
C THR A 76 -10.71 -14.35 -9.00
N SER A 77 -11.56 -15.37 -9.02
CA SER A 77 -12.48 -15.65 -10.13
C SER A 77 -13.53 -14.56 -10.32
N ASP A 78 -14.05 -14.02 -9.22
CA ASP A 78 -15.29 -13.24 -9.20
C ASP A 78 -15.08 -11.79 -8.75
N TYR A 79 -13.93 -11.47 -8.15
CA TYR A 79 -13.63 -10.13 -7.62
C TYR A 79 -12.12 -9.91 -7.48
N LEU A 80 -11.73 -8.67 -7.20
CA LEU A 80 -10.36 -8.31 -6.87
C LEU A 80 -10.27 -7.94 -5.40
N ARG A 81 -9.20 -8.36 -4.73
CA ARG A 81 -8.83 -7.88 -3.40
C ARG A 81 -7.69 -6.90 -3.55
N ILE A 82 -7.92 -5.64 -3.17
CA ILE A 82 -6.92 -4.57 -3.20
C ILE A 82 -6.49 -4.35 -1.77
N ILE A 83 -5.31 -4.83 -1.42
CA ILE A 83 -4.81 -4.94 -0.05
C ILE A 83 -3.75 -3.88 0.17
N PHE A 84 -3.75 -3.23 1.35
CA PHE A 84 -2.79 -2.19 1.71
C PHE A 84 -2.71 -2.01 3.23
N ASN A 85 -1.62 -1.43 3.70
CA ASN A 85 -1.49 -1.01 5.10
C ASN A 85 -2.26 0.31 5.28
N ASP A 86 -3.16 0.42 6.25
CA ASP A 86 -3.85 1.69 6.60
C ASP A 86 -2.91 2.65 7.32
N GLU A 87 -2.10 2.12 8.24
CA GLU A 87 -1.14 2.89 9.02
C GLU A 87 0.24 2.26 8.89
N ILE A 88 1.27 3.07 8.66
CA ILE A 88 2.67 2.62 8.64
C ILE A 88 3.29 3.05 9.98
N LYS A 89 2.92 2.32 11.04
CA LYS A 89 3.40 2.50 12.41
C LYS A 89 3.56 1.13 13.06
N ASN A 90 4.08 1.12 14.29
CA ASN A 90 4.22 -0.10 15.10
C ASN A 90 2.88 -0.85 15.31
N GLU A 91 1.76 -0.15 15.18
CA GLU A 91 0.40 -0.68 15.22
C GLU A 91 -0.24 -0.50 13.85
N SER A 92 0.03 -1.41 12.92
CA SER A 92 -0.53 -1.33 11.57
C SER A 92 -1.83 -2.13 11.48
N THR A 93 -2.82 -1.54 10.82
CA THR A 93 -3.99 -2.26 10.35
C THR A 93 -3.83 -2.52 8.87
N VAL A 94 -4.03 -3.76 8.42
CA VAL A 94 -4.13 -4.08 6.99
C VAL A 94 -5.59 -4.02 6.61
N SER A 95 -5.88 -3.29 5.55
CA SER A 95 -7.20 -3.18 4.97
C SER A 95 -7.23 -3.72 3.54
N GLU A 96 -8.42 -4.12 3.12
CA GLU A 96 -8.69 -4.50 1.74
C GLU A 96 -9.92 -3.78 1.20
N TYR A 97 -9.92 -3.55 -0.11
CA TYR A 97 -11.14 -3.40 -0.89
C TYR A 97 -11.42 -4.69 -1.65
N ILE A 98 -12.63 -5.22 -1.49
CA ILE A 98 -13.19 -6.24 -2.38
C ILE A 98 -13.92 -5.51 -3.49
N LEU A 99 -13.40 -5.56 -4.71
CA LEU A 99 -13.90 -4.86 -5.90
C LEU A 99 -14.53 -5.86 -6.87
N LEU A 100 -15.83 -5.70 -7.13
CA LEU A 100 -16.58 -6.51 -8.09
C LEU A 100 -16.39 -6.00 -9.53
N PRO A 101 -16.59 -6.86 -10.55
CA PRO A 101 -16.54 -6.45 -11.97
C PRO A 101 -17.53 -5.33 -12.34
N THR A 102 -18.60 -5.18 -11.55
CA THR A 102 -19.61 -4.11 -11.69
C THR A 102 -19.12 -2.74 -11.20
N GLY A 103 -17.99 -2.69 -10.49
CA GLY A 103 -17.47 -1.49 -9.82
C GLY A 103 -18.07 -1.25 -8.43
N GLU A 104 -18.93 -2.14 -7.95
CA GLU A 104 -19.31 -2.18 -6.54
C GLU A 104 -18.13 -2.65 -5.69
N TYR A 105 -17.97 -2.09 -4.49
CA TYR A 105 -16.88 -2.47 -3.61
C TYR A 105 -17.26 -2.43 -2.14
N LEU A 106 -16.51 -3.19 -1.34
CA LEU A 106 -16.60 -3.22 0.11
C LEU A 106 -15.20 -3.06 0.71
N ARG A 107 -15.05 -2.19 1.70
CA ARG A 107 -13.81 -2.05 2.49
C ARG A 107 -13.89 -2.92 3.74
N LYS A 108 -12.83 -3.68 4.03
CA LYS A 108 -12.70 -4.48 5.26
C LYS A 108 -11.31 -4.29 5.87
N SER A 109 -11.23 -4.36 7.19
CA SER A 109 -9.95 -4.59 7.89
C SER A 109 -9.74 -6.09 8.00
N ILE A 110 -8.55 -6.58 7.64
CA ILE A 110 -8.25 -8.02 7.58
C ILE A 110 -7.22 -8.48 8.61
N LEU A 111 -6.41 -7.57 9.14
CA LEU A 111 -5.37 -7.89 10.11
C LEU A 111 -5.04 -6.68 10.97
N ASN A 112 -4.84 -6.91 12.27
CA ASN A 112 -4.15 -5.98 13.15
C ASN A 112 -2.78 -6.59 13.48
N THR A 113 -1.70 -5.88 13.14
CA THR A 113 -0.32 -6.41 13.27
C THR A 113 0.31 -6.14 14.64
N THR A 114 -0.35 -5.40 15.53
CA THR A 114 0.21 -4.95 16.83
C THR A 114 0.70 -6.11 17.68
N SER A 115 -0.07 -7.20 17.74
CA SER A 115 0.29 -8.37 18.57
C SER A 115 1.43 -9.22 17.97
N GLN A 116 1.74 -9.04 16.68
CA GLN A 116 2.68 -9.88 15.93
C GLN A 116 3.96 -9.15 15.50
N ASN A 117 4.06 -7.83 15.76
CA ASN A 117 5.19 -6.99 15.39
C ASN A 117 5.58 -7.14 13.90
N LEU A 118 4.58 -7.09 13.01
CA LEU A 118 4.76 -7.25 11.57
C LEU A 118 4.75 -5.90 10.85
N TYR A 119 5.69 -5.75 9.91
CA TYR A 119 5.85 -4.58 9.05
C TYR A 119 5.77 -5.06 7.60
N LEU A 120 4.55 -5.13 7.10
CA LEU A 120 4.23 -5.82 5.85
C LEU A 120 4.57 -4.94 4.64
N ARG A 121 5.38 -5.46 3.73
CA ARG A 121 5.67 -4.83 2.43
C ARG A 121 4.63 -5.28 1.42
N ILE A 122 3.41 -4.77 1.57
CA ILE A 122 2.24 -5.25 0.80
C ILE A 122 2.48 -5.15 -0.71
N LYS A 123 3.07 -4.06 -1.20
CA LYS A 123 3.39 -3.87 -2.63
C LYS A 123 4.30 -4.96 -3.21
N ASP A 124 5.11 -5.60 -2.38
CA ASP A 124 6.06 -6.65 -2.75
C ASP A 124 5.47 -8.06 -2.56
N ALA A 125 4.16 -8.16 -2.29
CA ALA A 125 3.49 -9.43 -2.14
C ALA A 125 3.46 -10.25 -3.42
N VAL A 126 3.31 -11.56 -3.27
CA VAL A 126 3.14 -12.51 -4.37
C VAL A 126 1.90 -13.34 -4.15
N GLN A 127 1.00 -13.35 -5.12
CA GLN A 127 -0.15 -14.24 -5.14
C GLN A 127 0.32 -15.66 -5.48
N ILE A 128 0.01 -16.64 -4.62
CA ILE A 128 0.40 -18.04 -4.83
C ILE A 128 -0.77 -18.95 -5.23
N ASN A 129 -2.01 -18.52 -4.99
CA ASN A 129 -3.23 -19.15 -5.48
C ASN A 129 -4.40 -18.14 -5.45
N ALA A 130 -5.63 -18.58 -5.73
CA ALA A 130 -6.81 -17.69 -5.80
C ALA A 130 -7.19 -16.99 -4.48
N ASN A 131 -6.74 -17.47 -3.31
CA ASN A 131 -7.13 -16.93 -2.01
C ASN A 131 -5.94 -16.68 -1.05
N THR A 132 -4.71 -16.81 -1.53
CA THR A 132 -3.51 -16.76 -0.70
C THR A 132 -2.44 -15.89 -1.32
N LEU A 133 -1.84 -15.03 -0.50
CA LEU A 133 -0.64 -14.29 -0.82
C LEU A 133 0.47 -14.52 0.20
N LEU A 134 1.72 -14.38 -0.26
CA LEU A 134 2.90 -14.29 0.57
C LEU A 134 3.37 -12.83 0.59
N VAL A 135 3.63 -12.30 1.78
CA VAL A 135 4.07 -10.93 2.00
C VAL A 135 5.39 -10.93 2.77
N PRO A 136 6.43 -10.24 2.28
CA PRO A 136 7.60 -9.95 3.08
C PRO A 136 7.25 -9.03 4.26
N SER A 137 7.70 -9.39 5.45
CA SER A 137 7.64 -8.55 6.64
C SER A 137 9.07 -8.21 7.06
N GLU A 138 9.40 -6.94 7.17
CA GLU A 138 10.76 -6.48 7.47
C GLU A 138 10.79 -5.55 8.67
N SER A 139 11.45 -5.97 9.75
CA SER A 139 11.61 -5.17 10.95
C SER A 139 13.00 -5.36 11.54
N ASN A 140 13.70 -4.26 11.84
CA ASN A 140 15.04 -4.26 12.45
C ASN A 140 16.05 -5.16 11.71
N GLY A 141 16.05 -5.12 10.38
CA GLY A 141 16.93 -5.92 9.53
C GLY A 141 16.63 -7.42 9.50
N LYS A 142 15.54 -7.87 10.13
CA LYS A 142 15.04 -9.24 10.02
C LYS A 142 13.89 -9.28 9.03
N MET A 143 13.97 -10.22 8.10
CA MET A 143 12.91 -10.47 7.12
C MET A 143 12.22 -11.80 7.43
N ASN A 144 10.90 -11.77 7.49
CA ASN A 144 10.05 -12.94 7.61
C ASN A 144 9.10 -12.98 6.40
N LEU A 145 8.64 -14.18 6.02
CA LEU A 145 7.56 -14.33 5.04
C LEU A 145 6.26 -14.62 5.79
N VAL A 146 5.25 -13.79 5.52
CA VAL A 146 3.91 -13.92 6.10
C VAL A 146 2.97 -14.46 5.05
N ARG A 147 2.32 -15.57 5.36
CA ARG A 147 1.24 -16.11 4.53
C ARG A 147 -0.09 -15.56 5.00
N ILE A 148 -0.81 -14.88 4.11
CA ILE A 148 -2.19 -14.44 4.34
C ILE A 148 -3.09 -15.29 3.47
N SER A 149 -4.02 -16.02 4.10
CA SER A 149 -5.02 -16.84 3.41
C SER A 149 -6.40 -16.31 3.74
N PHE A 150 -7.22 -16.07 2.72
CA PHE A 150 -8.60 -15.61 2.87
C PHE A 150 -9.54 -16.81 2.86
N GLU A 151 -10.47 -16.84 3.82
CA GLU A 151 -11.59 -17.76 3.79
C GLU A 151 -12.59 -17.32 2.70
N GLU A 152 -13.27 -18.30 2.09
CA GLU A 152 -14.30 -18.10 1.06
C GLU A 152 -15.61 -17.55 1.64
#